data_AF-A0A2M7WZN0-F1
#
_entry.id   AF-A0A2M7WZN0-F1
#
_cell.length_a   1.000
_cell.length_b   1.000
_cell.length_c   1.000
_cell.angle_alpha   90.00
_cell.angle_beta   90.00
_cell.angle_gamma   90.00
#
_symmetry.space_group_name_H-M   'P 1'
#
loop_
_entity.id
_entity.type
_entity.pdbx_description
1 polymer ?
#
loop_
_entity_poly.entity_id
_entity_poly.type
_entity_poly.pdbx_seq_one_letter_code
_entity_poly.pdbx_strand_id
1 'polypeptide(L)'
;MPMKYLGIVVIIIALVVIVYLTREPVLQNGFSSNSVVNSEQAQQFTHQEVLTHNTPSDCWTIIAGNVYDVTGYVNTHPGGQTILAACGVDATVMFEQRPQDGQPHTKFADTVLDRYFIGSLAQ
;
A
#
# COMPACT_ATOMS: atom_id res chain seq x y z
N MET A 1 42.24 21.31 -51.47
CA MET A 1 41.20 21.30 -50.41
C MET A 1 41.82 21.87 -49.14
N PRO A 2 41.23 22.91 -48.52
CA PRO A 2 41.98 23.79 -47.64
C PRO A 2 42.25 23.14 -46.27
N MET A 3 43.53 23.12 -45.87
CA MET A 3 44.07 22.56 -44.62
C MET A 3 43.41 23.07 -43.32
N LYS A 4 42.56 24.11 -43.40
CA LYS A 4 41.81 24.66 -42.25
C LYS A 4 40.79 23.67 -41.68
N TYR A 5 40.22 22.79 -42.51
CA TYR A 5 39.27 21.78 -42.07
C TYR A 5 39.95 20.59 -41.38
N LEU A 6 41.23 20.32 -41.67
CA LEU A 6 41.97 19.22 -41.06
C LEU A 6 42.12 19.42 -39.56
N GLY A 7 42.41 20.65 -39.11
CA GLY A 7 42.48 20.98 -37.69
C GLY A 7 41.14 20.82 -36.96
N ILE A 8 40.04 21.24 -37.59
CA ILE A 8 38.69 21.12 -37.01
C ILE A 8 38.28 19.64 -36.90
N VAL A 9 38.56 18.83 -37.92
CA VAL A 9 38.26 17.39 -37.91
C VAL A 9 39.06 16.67 -36.83
N VAL A 10 40.34 17.01 -36.65
CA VAL A 10 41.17 16.43 -35.57
C VAL A 10 40.65 16.81 -34.19
N ILE A 11 40.19 18.06 -33.99
CA ILE A 11 39.60 18.50 -32.71
C ILE A 11 38.28 17.77 -32.44
N ILE A 12 37.41 17.61 -33.43
CA ILE A 12 36.15 16.88 -33.27
C ILE A 12 36.41 15.40 -32.96
N ILE A 13 37.34 14.76 -33.67
CA ILE A 13 37.71 13.37 -33.39
C ILE A 13 38.30 13.25 -31.99
N ALA A 14 39.18 14.17 -31.58
CA ALA A 14 39.74 14.18 -30.22
C ALA A 14 38.66 14.37 -29.15
N LEU A 15 37.70 15.27 -29.37
CA LEU A 15 36.58 15.49 -28.44
C LEU A 15 35.65 14.28 -28.35
N VAL A 16 35.34 13.65 -29.48
CA VAL A 16 34.53 12.42 -29.52
C VAL A 16 35.28 11.29 -28.80
N VAL A 17 36.56 11.08 -29.09
CA VAL A 17 37.40 10.09 -28.43
C VAL A 17 37.49 10.37 -26.93
N ILE A 18 37.71 11.62 -26.49
CA ILE A 18 37.72 11.99 -25.07
C ILE A 18 36.37 11.65 -24.43
N VAL A 19 35.24 12.01 -25.06
CA VAL A 19 33.90 11.66 -24.55
C VAL A 19 33.72 10.15 -24.41
N TYR A 20 34.19 9.36 -25.38
CA TYR A 20 34.17 7.89 -25.32
C TYR A 20 35.11 7.32 -24.25
N LEU A 21 36.30 7.89 -24.08
CA LEU A 21 37.30 7.44 -23.10
C LEU A 21 36.95 7.87 -21.66
N THR A 22 36.17 8.94 -21.47
CA THR A 22 35.64 9.35 -20.16
C THR A 22 34.29 8.70 -19.83
N ARG A 23 33.74 7.85 -20.71
CA ARG A 23 32.60 7.01 -20.34
C ARG A 23 33.13 5.85 -19.51
N GLU A 24 33.08 6.00 -18.20
CA GLU A 24 33.19 4.86 -17.29
C GLU A 24 32.20 3.77 -17.76
N PRO A 25 32.63 2.52 -17.97
CA PRO A 25 31.68 1.44 -18.14
C PRO A 25 30.89 1.40 -16.84
N VAL A 26 29.58 1.65 -16.92
CA VAL A 26 28.67 1.27 -15.83
C VAL A 26 28.75 -0.24 -15.76
N LEU A 27 29.71 -0.74 -14.97
CA LEU A 27 29.66 -2.09 -14.44
C LEU A 27 28.35 -2.11 -13.68
N GLN A 28 27.40 -2.84 -14.22
CA GLN A 28 26.13 -3.12 -13.58
C GLN A 28 26.46 -3.96 -12.35
N ASN A 29 26.89 -3.26 -11.29
CA ASN A 29 27.14 -3.81 -9.98
C ASN A 29 25.80 -4.31 -9.48
N GLY A 30 25.65 -5.63 -9.52
CA GLY A 30 24.61 -6.34 -8.85
C GLY A 30 23.26 -6.26 -9.56
N PHE A 31 22.97 -7.29 -10.35
CA PHE A 31 21.76 -8.03 -10.01
C PHE A 31 21.99 -8.61 -8.60
N SER A 32 21.85 -7.76 -7.58
CA SER A 32 21.50 -8.24 -6.26
C SER A 32 20.15 -8.89 -6.52
N SER A 33 20.09 -10.20 -6.40
CA SER A 33 18.84 -10.92 -6.23
C SER A 33 18.21 -10.46 -4.90
N ASN A 34 17.79 -9.19 -4.85
CA ASN A 34 16.69 -8.71 -4.04
C ASN A 34 15.39 -8.98 -4.82
N SER A 35 15.33 -10.13 -5.50
CA SER A 35 14.12 -10.95 -5.54
C SER A 35 14.04 -11.77 -4.26
N VAL A 36 14.31 -11.15 -3.10
CA VAL A 36 13.50 -11.46 -1.94
C VAL A 36 12.16 -10.92 -2.34
N VAL A 37 11.24 -11.83 -2.63
CA VAL A 37 9.82 -11.56 -2.56
C VAL A 37 9.62 -10.84 -1.22
N ASN A 38 9.60 -9.51 -1.23
CA ASN A 38 8.98 -8.79 -0.15
C ASN A 38 7.50 -9.09 -0.36
N SER A 39 7.08 -10.29 0.08
CA SER A 39 5.74 -10.49 0.55
C SER A 39 5.51 -9.28 1.43
N GLU A 40 4.66 -8.37 0.99
CA GLU A 40 4.15 -7.30 1.84
C GLU A 40 3.68 -8.01 3.11
N GLN A 41 4.49 -7.99 4.15
CA GLN A 41 4.10 -8.51 5.45
C GLN A 41 3.03 -7.51 5.88
N ALA A 42 1.77 -7.85 5.64
CA ALA A 42 0.65 -7.06 6.09
C ALA A 42 0.90 -6.74 7.57
N GLN A 43 0.81 -5.45 7.91
CA GLN A 43 1.04 -4.99 9.28
C GLN A 43 0.22 -5.87 10.23
N GLN A 44 0.85 -6.39 11.29
CA GLN A 44 0.14 -7.19 12.28
C GLN A 44 -0.27 -6.32 13.46
N PHE A 45 -1.49 -6.54 13.94
CA PHE A 45 -2.08 -5.82 15.06
C PHE A 45 -2.54 -6.80 16.13
N THR A 46 -2.48 -6.39 17.40
CA THR A 46 -3.04 -7.19 18.50
C THR A 46 -4.50 -6.83 18.75
N HIS A 47 -5.27 -7.73 19.37
CA HIS A 47 -6.61 -7.39 19.85
C HIS A 47 -6.60 -6.19 20.80
N GLN A 48 -5.61 -6.11 21.69
CA GLN A 48 -5.45 -5.04 22.67
C GLN A 48 -5.25 -3.68 22.00
N GLU A 49 -4.52 -3.65 20.89
CA GLU A 49 -4.35 -2.44 20.08
C GLU A 49 -5.66 -2.04 19.42
N VAL A 50 -6.34 -2.97 18.72
CA VAL A 50 -7.65 -2.67 18.12
C VAL A 50 -8.65 -2.14 19.16
N LEU A 51 -8.67 -2.71 20.36
CA LEU A 51 -9.55 -2.31 21.47
C LEU A 51 -9.41 -0.83 21.89
N THR A 52 -8.27 -0.18 21.62
CA THR A 52 -8.09 1.24 21.93
C THR A 52 -8.77 2.17 20.94
N HIS A 53 -9.06 1.70 19.72
CA HIS A 53 -9.69 2.44 18.63
C HIS A 53 -11.21 2.20 18.63
N ASN A 54 -11.88 2.68 19.68
CA ASN A 54 -13.26 2.34 20.02
C ASN A 54 -14.25 3.53 20.01
N THR A 55 -13.92 4.63 19.33
CA THR A 55 -14.74 5.84 19.30
C THR A 55 -15.17 6.21 17.87
N PRO A 56 -16.23 7.00 17.65
CA PRO A 56 -16.64 7.40 16.30
C PRO A 56 -15.57 8.14 15.49
N SER A 57 -14.67 8.86 16.18
CA SER A 57 -13.56 9.60 15.57
C SER A 57 -12.25 8.81 15.51
N ASP A 58 -12.26 7.57 16.00
CA ASP A 58 -11.12 6.65 16.03
C ASP A 58 -11.67 5.22 16.18
N CYS A 59 -12.06 4.61 15.06
CA CYS A 59 -12.86 3.39 15.01
C CYS A 59 -12.16 2.34 14.14
N TRP A 60 -11.53 1.37 14.78
CA TRP A 60 -11.02 0.18 14.10
C TRP A 60 -11.92 -1.01 14.38
N THR A 61 -11.90 -2.01 13.50
CA THR A 61 -12.66 -3.25 13.71
C THR A 61 -11.91 -4.44 13.13
N ILE A 62 -12.18 -5.62 13.67
CA ILE A 62 -11.69 -6.89 13.11
C ILE A 62 -12.82 -7.57 12.36
N ILE A 63 -12.57 -7.98 11.11
CA ILE A 63 -13.49 -8.81 10.32
C ILE A 63 -12.68 -9.94 9.69
N ALA A 64 -13.03 -11.18 10.01
CA ALA A 64 -12.38 -12.40 9.53
C ALA A 64 -10.85 -12.41 9.74
N GLY A 65 -10.38 -11.92 10.89
CA GLY A 65 -8.96 -11.87 11.24
C GLY A 65 -8.16 -10.74 10.56
N ASN A 66 -8.82 -9.87 9.81
CA ASN A 66 -8.23 -8.66 9.24
C ASN A 66 -8.66 -7.43 10.04
N VAL A 67 -7.80 -6.42 10.11
CA VAL A 67 -8.03 -5.17 10.82
C VAL A 67 -8.30 -4.04 9.82
N TYR A 68 -9.33 -3.26 10.12
CA TYR A 68 -9.80 -2.17 9.27
C TYR A 68 -9.93 -0.88 10.07
N ASP A 69 -9.37 0.22 9.55
CA ASP A 69 -9.63 1.56 10.06
C ASP A 69 -10.83 2.17 9.32
N VAL A 70 -12.02 2.08 9.93
CA VAL A 70 -13.26 2.56 9.34
C VAL A 70 -13.64 3.96 9.82
N THR A 71 -12.73 4.67 10.49
CA THR A 71 -12.97 6.01 11.06
C THR A 71 -13.56 6.98 10.03
N GLY A 72 -12.99 7.01 8.82
CA GLY A 72 -13.47 7.86 7.72
C GLY A 72 -14.83 7.44 7.14
N TYR A 73 -15.30 6.24 7.45
CA TYR A 73 -16.53 5.66 6.91
C TYR A 73 -17.74 5.81 7.82
N VAL A 74 -17.52 5.90 9.14
CA VAL A 74 -18.56 5.88 10.19
C VAL A 74 -19.79 6.72 9.83
N ASN A 75 -19.59 7.97 9.40
CA ASN A 75 -20.68 8.91 9.11
C ASN A 75 -21.42 8.66 7.78
N THR A 76 -20.86 7.82 6.91
CA THR A 76 -21.41 7.51 5.58
C THR A 76 -21.93 6.08 5.48
N HIS A 77 -21.84 5.31 6.56
CA HIS A 77 -22.30 3.93 6.59
C HIS A 77 -23.82 3.84 6.37
N PRO A 78 -24.31 3.08 5.36
CA PRO A 78 -25.75 2.96 5.07
C PRO A 78 -26.58 2.40 6.23
N GLY A 79 -25.99 1.57 7.10
CA GLY A 79 -26.65 1.06 8.31
C GLY A 79 -26.72 2.07 9.46
N GLY A 80 -26.25 3.31 9.26
CA GLY A 80 -26.22 4.38 10.24
C GLY A 80 -25.33 4.06 11.44
N GLN A 81 -25.74 4.54 12.62
CA GLN A 81 -25.00 4.44 13.88
C GLN A 81 -24.73 3.00 14.36
N THR A 82 -25.33 1.98 13.73
CA THR A 82 -25.04 0.58 14.06
C THR A 82 -23.57 0.19 13.86
N ILE A 83 -22.84 0.89 12.98
CA ILE A 83 -21.39 0.71 12.81
C ILE A 83 -20.60 1.00 14.08
N LEU A 84 -21.11 1.86 14.98
CA LEU A 84 -20.41 2.21 16.21
C LEU A 84 -20.22 1.01 17.14
N ALA A 85 -21.07 0.00 17.04
CA ALA A 85 -20.93 -1.25 17.79
C ALA A 85 -19.74 -2.11 17.32
N ALA A 86 -19.18 -1.82 16.13
CA ALA A 86 -18.02 -2.51 15.58
C ALA A 86 -16.68 -1.89 16.02
N CYS A 87 -16.69 -0.68 16.57
CA CYS A 87 -15.46 0.01 16.97
C CYS A 87 -14.78 -0.71 18.15
N GLY A 88 -13.49 -1.00 17.97
CA GLY A 88 -12.64 -1.65 18.96
C GLY A 88 -12.85 -3.15 19.13
N VAL A 89 -13.69 -3.80 18.32
CA VAL A 89 -14.06 -5.22 18.52
C VAL A 89 -13.95 -6.04 17.25
N ASP A 90 -14.04 -7.37 17.42
CA ASP A 90 -14.30 -8.29 16.31
C ASP A 90 -15.77 -8.23 15.92
N ALA A 91 -16.03 -7.63 14.77
CA ALA A 91 -17.35 -7.44 14.20
C ALA A 91 -17.66 -8.44 13.08
N THR A 92 -16.91 -9.54 12.95
CA THR A 92 -17.11 -10.56 11.91
C THR A 92 -18.57 -10.99 11.82
N VAL A 93 -19.17 -11.35 12.96
CA VAL A 93 -20.58 -11.76 13.02
C VAL A 93 -21.52 -10.62 12.63
N MET A 94 -21.25 -9.37 13.04
CA MET A 94 -22.09 -8.22 12.66
C MET A 94 -22.00 -7.90 11.17
N PHE A 95 -20.86 -8.20 10.54
CA PHE A 95 -20.66 -8.03 9.11
C PHE A 95 -21.37 -9.16 8.32
N GLU A 96 -21.26 -10.40 8.78
CA GLU A 96 -21.93 -11.55 8.17
C GLU A 96 -23.45 -11.58 8.44
N GLN A 97 -23.90 -10.93 9.50
CA GLN A 97 -25.29 -10.86 9.93
C GLN A 97 -25.58 -9.44 10.43
N ARG A 98 -26.10 -8.60 9.53
CA ARG A 98 -26.46 -7.22 9.85
C ARG A 98 -27.39 -7.18 11.07
N PRO A 99 -27.11 -6.36 12.09
CA PRO A 99 -27.97 -6.26 13.28
C PRO A 99 -29.42 -5.87 12.98
N GLN A 100 -29.68 -5.22 11.84
CA GLN A 100 -31.01 -4.74 11.46
C GLN A 100 -31.96 -5.86 10.99
N ASP A 101 -31.45 -6.81 10.20
CA ASP A 101 -32.26 -7.77 9.46
C ASP A 101 -31.66 -9.19 9.40
N GLY A 102 -30.52 -9.41 10.03
CA GLY A 102 -29.82 -10.70 10.07
C GLY A 102 -29.23 -11.15 8.75
N GLN A 103 -29.27 -10.31 7.71
CA GLN A 103 -28.76 -10.64 6.39
C GLN A 103 -27.27 -10.26 6.24
N PRO A 104 -26.50 -10.99 5.43
CA PRO A 104 -25.12 -10.62 5.16
C PRO A 104 -25.03 -9.30 4.39
N HIS A 105 -23.95 -8.55 4.63
CA HIS A 105 -23.59 -7.43 3.78
C HIS A 105 -23.44 -7.86 2.30
N THR A 106 -23.70 -6.93 1.39
CA THR A 106 -23.62 -7.19 -0.06
C THR A 106 -22.18 -7.33 -0.52
N LYS A 107 -21.95 -7.93 -1.70
CA LYS A 107 -20.60 -7.97 -2.32
C LYS A 107 -19.98 -6.61 -2.59
N PHE A 108 -20.80 -5.58 -2.76
CA PHE A 108 -20.30 -4.22 -2.85
C PHE A 108 -19.72 -3.72 -1.52
N ALA A 109 -20.28 -4.15 -0.39
CA ALA A 109 -19.75 -3.81 0.93
C ALA A 109 -18.38 -4.44 1.17
N ASP A 110 -18.14 -5.66 0.66
CA ASP A 110 -16.80 -6.29 0.68
C ASP A 110 -15.77 -5.35 0.01
N THR A 111 -16.08 -4.85 -1.20
CA THR A 111 -15.20 -3.89 -1.91
C THR A 111 -15.04 -2.56 -1.17
N VAL A 112 -16.08 -2.11 -0.47
CA VAL A 112 -15.97 -0.91 0.36
C VAL A 112 -15.04 -1.15 1.55
N LEU A 113 -15.14 -2.31 2.19
CA LEU A 113 -14.34 -2.72 3.34
C LEU A 113 -12.86 -2.84 2.98
N ASP A 114 -12.53 -3.37 1.79
CA ASP A 114 -11.15 -3.49 1.29
C ASP A 114 -10.40 -2.15 1.29
N ARG A 115 -11.10 -1.02 1.10
CA ARG A 115 -10.50 0.32 1.10
C ARG A 115 -10.00 0.77 2.47
N TYR A 116 -10.44 0.12 3.53
CA TYR A 116 -10.14 0.45 4.92
C TYR A 116 -9.20 -0.58 5.57
N PHE A 117 -8.74 -1.59 4.82
CA PHE A 117 -7.81 -2.59 5.33
C PHE A 117 -6.47 -1.95 5.70
N ILE A 118 -6.00 -2.21 6.92
CA ILE A 118 -4.71 -1.72 7.41
C ILE A 118 -3.74 -2.86 7.75
N GLY A 119 -4.22 -4.09 7.88
CA GLY A 119 -3.37 -5.25 8.17
C GLY A 119 -4.14 -6.44 8.74
N SER A 120 -3.42 -7.44 9.25
CA SER A 120 -4.00 -8.65 9.82
C SER A 120 -3.88 -8.69 11.34
N LEU A 121 -4.74 -9.45 11.99
CA LEU A 121 -4.60 -9.75 13.40
C LEU A 121 -3.42 -10.70 13.63
N ALA A 122 -2.58 -10.40 14.62
CA ALA A 122 -1.52 -11.29 15.07
C ALA A 122 -2.14 -12.57 15.68
N GLN A 123 -1.58 -13.74 15.32
CA GLN A 123 -2.00 -15.05 15.84
C GLN A 123 -1.54 -15.30 17.28
#